data_AF-A0A925GYC5-F1
#
_entry.id   AF-A0A925GYC5-F1
#
_cell.length_a   1.000
_cell.length_b   1.000
_cell.length_c   1.000
_cell.angle_alpha   90.00
_cell.angle_beta   90.00
_cell.angle_gamma   90.00
#
_symmetry.space_group_name_H-M   'P 1'
#
loop_
_entity.id
_entity.type
_entity.pdbx_description
1 polymer ?
#
loop_
_entity_poly.entity_id
_entity_poly.type
_entity_poly.pdbx_seq_one_letter_code
_entity_poly.pdbx_strand_id
1 'polypeptide(L)'
;GEKAANGILSQVDTIFAADKKPASMSDEQWKQQRGLAEAQSHKTLGWIAMIRKDAGKAQDHFTKSLTTNGAQGDVSYWLGQTVMGEKKIDKYPLGLWHVARAVAYDGPGALPAQGRTQVDQYLQKAYAGYHGDASGLDDVKSKAKAQALPPEGFTIASVTVMEKERLEKEQAAINANPQLALWKRIKDELIGPNGQQYFDQSMKDAGIPELSGTLVEQRGKEIVVAISDKTTPEVTLEFENPLPGKAEPGTQLTFSGVGKSYTKEPFMAVMTVERKDLKGWPAAAPAKRPAGAKKSGRKR
;
A
#
# COMPACT_ATOMS: atom_id res chain seq x y z
N GLY A 1 -9.26 -41.02 16.42
CA GLY A 1 -8.31 -39.90 16.37
C GLY A 1 -8.14 -39.25 17.73
N GLU A 2 -9.10 -38.42 18.14
CA GLU A 2 -9.00 -37.56 19.33
C GLU A 2 -8.64 -38.27 20.64
N LYS A 3 -9.41 -39.28 21.05
CA LYS A 3 -9.14 -40.05 22.29
C LYS A 3 -7.74 -40.66 22.31
N ALA A 4 -7.28 -41.18 21.18
CA ALA A 4 -5.96 -41.78 21.06
C ALA A 4 -4.84 -40.72 21.17
N ALA A 5 -4.99 -39.59 20.46
CA ALA A 5 -4.03 -38.49 20.54
C ALA A 5 -3.94 -37.89 21.95
N ASN A 6 -5.08 -37.66 22.61
CA ASN A 6 -5.10 -37.21 24.00
C ASN A 6 -4.49 -38.25 24.95
N GLY A 7 -4.77 -39.53 24.74
CA GLY A 7 -4.19 -40.63 25.52
C GLY A 7 -2.67 -40.64 25.44
N ILE A 8 -2.11 -40.56 24.22
CA ILE A 8 -0.66 -40.49 24.00
C ILE A 8 -0.07 -39.27 24.72
N LEU A 9 -0.62 -38.07 24.52
CA LEU A 9 -0.09 -36.86 25.16
C LEU A 9 -0.16 -36.93 26.69
N SER A 10 -1.22 -37.49 27.26
CA SER A 10 -1.38 -37.61 28.72
C SER A 10 -0.44 -38.64 29.37
N GLN A 11 0.12 -39.56 28.58
CA GLN A 11 0.95 -40.66 29.07
C GLN A 11 2.32 -40.69 28.38
N VAL A 12 2.71 -39.64 27.67
CA VAL A 12 3.91 -39.65 26.82
C VAL A 12 5.16 -39.99 27.62
N ASP A 13 5.29 -39.48 28.84
CA ASP A 13 6.44 -39.76 29.69
C ASP A 13 6.45 -41.20 30.21
N THR A 14 5.29 -41.80 30.41
CA THR A 14 5.15 -43.21 30.79
C THR A 14 5.44 -44.14 29.60
N ILE A 15 4.94 -43.81 28.40
CA ILE A 15 5.13 -44.60 27.18
C ILE A 15 6.61 -44.58 26.76
N PHE A 16 7.25 -43.41 26.89
CA PHE A 16 8.65 -43.20 26.49
C PHE A 16 9.62 -43.16 27.68
N ALA A 17 9.26 -43.78 28.81
CA ALA A 17 10.14 -43.90 29.97
C ALA A 17 11.44 -44.67 29.60
N ALA A 18 12.53 -44.39 30.32
CA ALA A 18 13.85 -44.94 30.01
C ALA A 18 13.88 -46.49 30.09
N ASP A 19 13.11 -47.09 30.99
CA ASP A 19 12.97 -48.53 31.16
C ASP A 19 12.14 -49.21 30.05
N LYS A 20 11.44 -48.41 29.22
CA LYS A 20 10.68 -48.89 28.05
C LYS A 20 11.47 -48.82 26.75
N LYS A 21 12.65 -48.19 26.75
CA LYS A 21 13.50 -48.06 25.57
C LYS A 21 14.02 -49.44 25.12
N PRO A 22 13.84 -49.83 23.84
CA PRO A 22 14.44 -51.06 23.31
C PRO A 22 15.97 -51.03 23.36
N ALA A 23 16.61 -52.14 23.72
CA ALA A 23 18.07 -52.24 23.83
C ALA A 23 18.80 -51.98 22.50
N SER A 24 18.14 -52.21 21.37
CA SER A 24 18.69 -51.95 20.02
C SER A 24 18.61 -50.47 19.60
N MET A 25 18.12 -49.57 20.46
CA MET A 25 17.86 -48.17 20.13
C MET A 25 18.72 -47.22 20.97
N SER A 26 19.29 -46.21 20.30
CA SER A 26 20.02 -45.15 20.99
C SER A 26 19.07 -44.23 21.78
N ASP A 27 19.60 -43.46 22.73
CA ASP A 27 18.79 -42.48 23.46
C ASP A 27 18.25 -41.36 22.56
N GLU A 28 19.03 -40.96 21.56
CA GLU A 28 18.63 -39.97 20.55
C GLU A 28 17.47 -40.48 19.72
N GLN A 29 17.53 -41.74 19.25
CA GLN A 29 16.45 -42.37 18.50
C GLN A 29 15.18 -42.50 19.36
N TRP A 30 15.31 -42.85 20.64
CA TRP A 30 14.16 -42.95 21.56
C TRP A 30 13.50 -41.59 21.80
N LYS A 31 14.29 -40.55 22.04
CA LYS A 31 13.81 -39.17 22.15
C LYS A 31 13.15 -38.69 20.86
N GLN A 32 13.72 -39.04 19.71
CA GLN A 32 13.13 -38.71 18.42
C GLN A 32 11.77 -39.39 18.23
N GLN A 33 11.62 -40.67 18.59
CA GLN A 33 10.34 -41.36 18.53
C GLN A 33 9.28 -40.72 19.45
N ARG A 34 9.67 -40.31 20.66
CA ARG A 34 8.80 -39.55 21.57
C ARG A 34 8.30 -38.27 20.90
N GLY A 35 9.21 -37.47 20.35
CA GLY A 35 8.86 -36.23 19.65
C GLY A 35 7.96 -36.46 18.43
N LEU A 36 8.19 -37.53 17.65
CA LEU A 36 7.33 -37.89 16.53
C LEU A 36 5.91 -38.27 16.99
N ALA A 37 5.78 -39.02 18.10
CA ALA A 37 4.50 -39.38 18.67
C ALA A 37 3.72 -38.15 19.18
N GLU A 38 4.40 -37.21 19.84
CA GLU A 38 3.82 -35.93 20.27
C GLU A 38 3.37 -35.10 19.07
N ALA A 39 4.26 -34.90 18.08
CA ALA A 39 3.97 -34.12 16.88
C ALA A 39 2.75 -34.67 16.13
N GLN A 40 2.67 -36.00 15.97
CA GLN A 40 1.54 -36.66 15.31
C GLN A 40 0.24 -36.54 16.11
N SER A 41 0.32 -36.60 17.44
CA SER A 41 -0.84 -36.41 18.32
C SER A 41 -1.37 -34.97 18.22
N HIS A 42 -0.47 -33.98 18.26
CA HIS A 42 -0.81 -32.58 18.04
C HIS A 42 -1.38 -32.32 16.64
N LYS A 43 -0.78 -32.88 15.58
CA LYS A 43 -1.33 -32.82 14.21
C LYS A 43 -2.77 -33.32 14.16
N THR A 44 -3.04 -34.45 14.79
CA THR A 44 -4.38 -35.07 14.82
C THR A 44 -5.38 -34.16 15.54
N LEU A 45 -5.03 -33.62 16.70
CA LEU A 45 -5.91 -32.72 17.46
C LEU A 45 -6.14 -31.39 16.73
N GLY A 46 -5.10 -30.84 16.11
CA GLY A 46 -5.20 -29.63 15.29
C GLY A 46 -6.14 -29.82 14.10
N TRP A 47 -6.03 -30.96 13.40
CA TRP A 47 -6.93 -31.29 12.30
C TRP A 47 -8.39 -31.43 12.77
N ILE A 48 -8.63 -32.10 13.90
CA ILE A 48 -9.98 -32.24 14.48
C ILE A 48 -10.54 -30.87 14.87
N ALA A 49 -9.75 -30.02 15.50
CA ALA A 49 -10.14 -28.65 15.84
C ALA A 49 -10.48 -27.82 14.59
N MET A 50 -9.67 -27.94 13.53
CA MET A 50 -9.91 -27.26 12.24
C MET A 50 -11.23 -27.70 11.62
N ILE A 51 -11.52 -29.00 11.58
CA ILE A 51 -12.81 -29.53 11.07
C ILE A 51 -14.00 -29.03 11.92
N ARG A 52 -13.80 -28.89 13.24
CA ARG A 52 -14.79 -28.32 14.17
C ARG A 52 -14.86 -26.79 14.12
N LYS A 53 -14.07 -26.13 13.26
CA LYS A 53 -13.95 -24.67 13.14
C LYS A 53 -13.49 -23.98 14.43
N ASP A 54 -12.81 -24.70 15.31
CA ASP A 54 -12.13 -24.15 16.49
C ASP A 54 -10.73 -23.67 16.08
N ALA A 55 -10.68 -22.48 15.46
CA ALA A 55 -9.47 -21.94 14.87
C ALA A 55 -8.35 -21.73 15.90
N GLY A 56 -8.70 -21.37 17.15
CA GLY A 56 -7.75 -21.18 18.24
C GLY A 56 -7.04 -22.48 18.60
N LYS A 57 -7.80 -23.54 18.91
CA LYS A 57 -7.19 -24.85 19.22
C LYS A 57 -6.45 -25.44 18.03
N ALA A 58 -6.96 -25.26 16.82
CA ALA A 58 -6.29 -25.72 15.61
C ALA A 58 -4.91 -25.07 15.47
N GLN A 59 -4.82 -23.74 15.61
CA GLN A 59 -3.55 -23.00 15.61
C GLN A 59 -2.59 -23.51 16.69
N ASP A 60 -3.05 -23.63 17.93
CA ASP A 60 -2.20 -24.08 19.05
C ASP A 60 -1.61 -25.47 18.81
N HIS A 61 -2.44 -26.42 18.38
CA HIS A 61 -1.99 -27.79 18.14
C HIS A 61 -1.09 -27.89 16.91
N PHE A 62 -1.40 -27.21 15.81
CA PHE A 62 -0.53 -27.23 14.63
C PHE A 62 0.82 -26.58 14.90
N THR A 63 0.85 -25.46 15.64
CA THR A 63 2.11 -24.82 16.06
C THR A 63 2.96 -25.78 16.88
N LYS A 64 2.40 -26.41 17.93
CA LYS A 64 3.13 -27.41 18.74
C LYS A 64 3.66 -28.59 17.92
N SER A 65 2.88 -29.04 16.95
CA SER A 65 3.30 -30.10 16.01
C SER A 65 4.51 -29.65 15.17
N LEU A 66 4.48 -28.44 14.61
CA LEU A 66 5.56 -27.89 13.78
C LEU A 66 6.82 -27.52 14.60
N THR A 67 6.67 -27.09 15.84
CA THR A 67 7.79 -26.88 16.77
C THR A 67 8.55 -28.18 17.02
N THR A 68 7.84 -29.29 17.16
CA THR A 68 8.44 -30.61 17.44
C THR A 68 8.95 -31.28 16.17
N ASN A 69 8.21 -31.15 15.06
CA ASN A 69 8.57 -31.69 13.76
C ASN A 69 8.20 -30.70 12.64
N GLY A 70 9.20 -29.98 12.13
CA GLY A 70 9.03 -29.02 11.03
C GLY A 70 8.89 -29.65 9.63
N ALA A 71 9.04 -30.97 9.51
CA ALA A 71 8.96 -31.73 8.28
C ALA A 71 7.51 -32.12 7.95
N GLN A 72 6.60 -31.14 7.93
CA GLN A 72 5.16 -31.35 7.76
C GLN A 72 4.54 -30.23 6.89
N GLY A 73 4.62 -30.42 5.57
CA GLY A 73 4.10 -29.45 4.59
C GLY A 73 2.58 -29.31 4.64
N ASP A 74 1.87 -30.40 4.95
CA ASP A 74 0.42 -30.40 5.12
C ASP A 74 -0.04 -29.62 6.35
N VAL A 75 0.63 -29.80 7.50
CA VAL A 75 0.34 -29.04 8.72
C VAL A 75 0.62 -27.55 8.52
N SER A 76 1.69 -27.21 7.80
CA SER A 76 1.95 -25.81 7.42
C SER A 76 0.80 -25.25 6.58
N TYR A 77 0.35 -26.00 5.55
CA TYR A 77 -0.78 -25.54 4.74
C TYR A 77 -2.06 -25.36 5.57
N TRP A 78 -2.41 -26.32 6.43
CA TRP A 78 -3.60 -26.25 7.28
C TRP A 78 -3.54 -25.11 8.29
N LEU A 79 -2.37 -24.85 8.87
CA LEU A 79 -2.18 -23.71 9.76
C LEU A 79 -2.37 -22.39 9.00
N GLY A 80 -1.78 -22.28 7.82
CA GLY A 80 -1.96 -21.11 6.95
C GLY A 80 -3.43 -20.86 6.60
N GLN A 81 -4.15 -21.90 6.19
CA GLN A 81 -5.58 -21.84 5.90
C GLN A 81 -6.42 -21.48 7.13
N THR A 82 -6.11 -22.06 8.29
CA THR A 82 -6.82 -21.80 9.55
C THR A 82 -6.67 -20.33 9.96
N VAL A 83 -5.44 -19.80 9.90
CA VAL A 83 -5.14 -18.40 10.26
C VAL A 83 -5.85 -17.44 9.32
N MET A 84 -5.74 -17.62 8.00
CA MET A 84 -6.37 -16.73 7.03
C MET A 84 -7.89 -16.86 7.01
N GLY A 85 -8.43 -18.03 7.35
CA GLY A 85 -9.87 -18.28 7.48
C GLY A 85 -10.54 -17.46 8.58
N GLU A 86 -9.81 -17.01 9.60
CA GLU A 86 -10.32 -16.09 10.62
C GLU A 86 -10.61 -14.68 10.08
N LYS A 87 -10.10 -14.33 8.89
CA LYS A 87 -10.22 -13.00 8.27
C LYS A 87 -9.70 -11.84 9.14
N LYS A 88 -8.77 -12.15 10.05
CA LYS A 88 -8.04 -11.18 10.87
C LYS A 88 -6.78 -10.75 10.13
N ILE A 89 -6.84 -9.59 9.49
CA ILE A 89 -5.81 -9.09 8.55
C ILE A 89 -4.43 -9.01 9.24
N ASP A 90 -4.39 -8.65 10.53
CA ASP A 90 -3.18 -8.62 11.35
C ASP A 90 -2.46 -9.97 11.45
N LYS A 91 -3.19 -11.09 11.28
CA LYS A 91 -2.62 -12.43 11.29
C LYS A 91 -2.22 -12.95 9.90
N TYR A 92 -2.55 -12.25 8.83
CA TYR A 92 -2.26 -12.72 7.48
C TYR A 92 -0.76 -12.95 7.21
N PRO A 93 0.19 -12.16 7.77
CA PRO A 93 1.61 -12.49 7.65
C PRO A 93 1.96 -13.90 8.13
N LEU A 94 1.42 -14.33 9.28
CA LEU A 94 1.60 -15.69 9.80
C LEU A 94 0.97 -16.72 8.85
N GLY A 95 -0.24 -16.46 8.37
CA GLY A 95 -0.94 -17.36 7.45
C GLY A 95 -0.18 -17.54 6.13
N LEU A 96 0.25 -16.43 5.52
CA LEU A 96 1.01 -16.41 4.27
C LEU A 96 2.37 -17.08 4.41
N TRP A 97 3.07 -16.91 5.53
CA TRP A 97 4.30 -17.64 5.82
C TRP A 97 4.09 -19.16 5.74
N HIS A 98 3.04 -19.66 6.40
CA HIS A 98 2.76 -21.09 6.46
C HIS A 98 2.30 -21.69 5.13
N VAL A 99 1.60 -20.91 4.31
CA VAL A 99 1.30 -21.31 2.93
C VAL A 99 2.57 -21.30 2.07
N ALA A 100 3.43 -20.29 2.20
CA ALA A 100 4.74 -20.25 1.54
C ALA A 100 5.62 -21.43 1.93
N ARG A 101 5.63 -21.81 3.21
CA ARG A 101 6.29 -23.02 3.72
C ARG A 101 5.79 -24.27 3.00
N ALA A 102 4.48 -24.44 2.89
CA ALA A 102 3.88 -25.61 2.24
C ALA A 102 4.24 -25.73 0.75
N VAL A 103 4.44 -24.60 0.07
CA VAL A 103 4.90 -24.54 -1.34
C VAL A 103 6.39 -24.85 -1.45
N ALA A 104 7.21 -24.16 -0.65
CA ALA A 104 8.65 -24.12 -0.85
C ALA A 104 9.36 -25.36 -0.28
N TYR A 105 8.79 -26.00 0.74
CA TYR A 105 9.36 -27.20 1.33
C TYR A 105 9.24 -28.40 0.37
N ASP A 106 10.37 -29.07 0.16
CA ASP A 106 10.53 -30.22 -0.74
C ASP A 106 11.17 -31.44 -0.05
N GLY A 107 11.37 -31.38 1.26
CA GLY A 107 11.91 -32.48 2.06
C GLY A 107 10.86 -33.53 2.48
N PRO A 108 11.21 -34.44 3.40
CA PRO A 108 10.28 -35.43 3.94
C PRO A 108 9.01 -34.78 4.49
N GLY A 109 7.84 -35.32 4.14
CA GLY A 109 6.55 -34.75 4.57
C GLY A 109 6.12 -33.49 3.80
N ALA A 110 6.83 -33.12 2.72
CA ALA A 110 6.35 -32.13 1.76
C ALA A 110 5.05 -32.59 1.09
N LEU A 111 4.25 -31.61 0.65
CA LEU A 111 3.09 -31.90 -0.19
C LEU A 111 3.54 -32.52 -1.54
N PRO A 112 2.68 -33.35 -2.17
CA PRO A 112 2.93 -33.83 -3.53
C PRO A 112 3.19 -32.66 -4.48
N ALA A 113 4.03 -32.86 -5.50
CA ALA A 113 4.44 -31.79 -6.42
C ALA A 113 3.23 -31.05 -7.04
N GLN A 114 2.21 -31.78 -7.51
CA GLN A 114 0.98 -31.19 -8.04
C GLN A 114 0.23 -30.36 -7.00
N GLY A 115 0.18 -30.83 -5.74
CA GLY A 115 -0.40 -30.08 -4.63
C GLY A 115 0.36 -28.78 -4.38
N ARG A 116 1.70 -28.81 -4.39
CA ARG A 116 2.53 -27.61 -4.22
C ARG A 116 2.28 -26.58 -5.32
N THR A 117 2.10 -27.01 -6.57
CA THR A 117 1.73 -26.11 -7.68
C THR A 117 0.38 -25.42 -7.44
N GLN A 118 -0.64 -26.17 -7.00
CA GLN A 118 -1.97 -25.59 -6.72
C GLN A 118 -1.91 -24.61 -5.54
N VAL A 119 -1.19 -24.97 -4.48
CA VAL A 119 -1.01 -24.10 -3.31
C VAL A 119 -0.20 -22.85 -3.69
N ASP A 120 0.76 -22.94 -4.62
CA ASP A 120 1.51 -21.78 -5.09
C ASP A 120 0.64 -20.78 -5.84
N GLN A 121 -0.24 -21.26 -6.72
CA GLN A 121 -1.20 -20.40 -7.41
C GLN A 121 -2.12 -19.66 -6.43
N TYR A 122 -2.54 -20.34 -5.36
CA TYR A 122 -3.30 -19.71 -4.29
C TYR A 122 -2.46 -18.68 -3.52
N LEU A 123 -1.23 -19.03 -3.14
CA LEU A 123 -0.30 -18.16 -2.42
C LEU A 123 -0.02 -16.87 -3.17
N GLN A 124 0.26 -16.94 -4.46
CA GLN A 124 0.52 -15.77 -5.30
C GLN A 124 -0.66 -14.78 -5.26
N LYS A 125 -1.90 -15.29 -5.37
CA LYS A 125 -3.12 -14.46 -5.27
C LYS A 125 -3.32 -13.90 -3.87
N ALA A 126 -3.16 -14.71 -2.83
CA ALA A 126 -3.36 -14.29 -1.45
C ALA A 126 -2.32 -13.24 -1.01
N TYR A 127 -1.06 -13.45 -1.39
CA TYR A 127 0.03 -12.51 -1.12
C TYR A 127 -0.20 -11.20 -1.87
N ALA A 128 -0.45 -11.24 -3.18
CA ALA A 128 -0.71 -10.01 -3.95
C ALA A 128 -1.95 -9.26 -3.46
N GLY A 129 -3.01 -9.97 -3.06
CA GLY A 129 -4.19 -9.35 -2.48
C GLY A 129 -3.94 -8.67 -1.13
N TYR A 130 -2.98 -9.16 -0.35
CA TYR A 130 -2.62 -8.58 0.94
C TYR A 130 -1.54 -7.49 0.83
N HIS A 131 -0.49 -7.73 0.04
CA HIS A 131 0.70 -6.88 -0.11
C HIS A 131 0.52 -5.78 -1.18
N GLY A 132 -0.25 -6.06 -2.23
CA GLY A 132 -0.48 -5.18 -3.38
C GLY A 132 0.09 -5.76 -4.68
N ASP A 133 1.17 -6.53 -4.61
CA ASP A 133 1.80 -7.21 -5.74
C ASP A 133 2.58 -8.47 -5.28
N ALA A 134 3.33 -9.09 -6.18
CA ALA A 134 4.13 -10.28 -5.87
C ALA A 134 5.56 -9.98 -5.36
N SER A 135 5.93 -8.71 -5.18
CA SER A 135 7.28 -8.33 -4.75
C SER A 135 7.59 -8.88 -3.37
N GLY A 136 8.80 -9.40 -3.18
CA GLY A 136 9.23 -10.02 -1.92
C GLY A 136 8.69 -11.43 -1.64
N LEU A 137 7.72 -11.94 -2.41
CA LEU A 137 7.15 -13.28 -2.18
C LEU A 137 8.20 -14.41 -2.27
N ASP A 138 9.15 -14.31 -3.20
CA ASP A 138 10.20 -15.32 -3.35
C ASP A 138 11.17 -15.35 -2.16
N ASP A 139 11.45 -14.20 -1.53
CA ASP A 139 12.22 -14.14 -0.29
C ASP A 139 11.47 -14.81 0.86
N VAL A 140 10.15 -14.57 0.97
CA VAL A 140 9.30 -15.24 1.96
C VAL A 140 9.32 -16.76 1.75
N LYS A 141 9.17 -17.24 0.51
CA LYS A 141 9.26 -18.68 0.18
C LYS A 141 10.63 -19.26 0.54
N SER A 142 11.70 -18.55 0.23
CA SER A 142 13.07 -18.98 0.53
C SER A 142 13.29 -19.15 2.04
N LYS A 143 12.90 -18.15 2.84
CA LYS A 143 12.99 -18.19 4.30
C LYS A 143 12.09 -19.28 4.91
N ALA A 144 10.85 -19.38 4.43
CA ALA A 144 9.92 -20.41 4.85
C ALA A 144 10.40 -21.83 4.44
N LYS A 145 11.16 -21.99 3.35
CA LYS A 145 11.78 -23.29 3.02
C LYS A 145 12.75 -23.76 4.12
N ALA A 146 13.46 -22.83 4.74
CA ALA A 146 14.44 -23.14 5.79
C ALA A 146 13.82 -23.25 7.18
N GLN A 147 12.74 -22.52 7.46
CA GLN A 147 12.17 -22.38 8.81
C GLN A 147 10.68 -22.75 8.82
N ALA A 148 10.30 -23.74 9.64
CA ALA A 148 8.92 -24.21 9.73
C ALA A 148 7.97 -23.17 10.37
N LEU A 149 8.49 -22.38 11.31
CA LEU A 149 7.80 -21.25 11.95
C LEU A 149 8.47 -19.94 11.52
N PRO A 150 7.72 -18.83 11.43
CA PRO A 150 8.31 -17.53 11.12
C PRO A 150 9.26 -17.07 12.24
N PRO A 151 10.27 -16.25 11.90
CA PRO A 151 11.07 -15.60 12.92
C PRO A 151 10.22 -14.65 13.76
N GLU A 152 10.66 -14.38 14.98
CA GLU A 152 9.99 -13.44 15.87
C GLU A 152 9.83 -12.06 15.21
N GLY A 153 8.65 -11.46 15.33
CA GLY A 153 8.35 -10.16 14.74
C GLY A 153 8.17 -10.15 13.21
N PHE A 154 8.17 -11.31 12.55
CA PHE A 154 7.93 -11.40 11.10
C PHE A 154 6.62 -10.71 10.71
N THR A 155 6.69 -9.87 9.68
CA THR A 155 5.52 -9.19 9.10
C THR A 155 5.66 -9.06 7.59
N ILE A 156 4.53 -8.80 6.93
CA ILE A 156 4.43 -8.46 5.51
C ILE A 156 3.69 -7.11 5.46
N ALA A 157 4.19 -6.15 4.69
CA ALA A 157 3.51 -4.88 4.49
C ALA A 157 2.16 -5.10 3.80
N SER A 158 1.10 -4.44 4.27
CA SER A 158 -0.25 -4.57 3.70
C SER A 158 -0.61 -3.39 2.80
N VAL A 159 -1.17 -3.67 1.62
CA VAL A 159 -1.73 -2.66 0.71
C VAL A 159 -2.80 -1.82 1.37
N THR A 160 -3.61 -2.40 2.26
CA THR A 160 -4.70 -1.68 2.93
C THR A 160 -4.22 -0.68 3.97
N VAL A 161 -3.12 -0.99 4.66
CA VAL A 161 -2.45 -0.06 5.58
C VAL A 161 -1.78 1.05 4.78
N MET A 162 -1.07 0.71 3.70
CA MET A 162 -0.44 1.71 2.81
C MET A 162 -1.47 2.66 2.18
N GLU A 163 -2.60 2.12 1.73
CA GLU A 163 -3.68 2.91 1.15
C GLU A 163 -4.37 3.79 2.19
N LYS A 164 -4.63 3.25 3.38
CA LYS A 164 -5.19 4.04 4.49
C LYS A 164 -4.25 5.18 4.88
N GLU A 165 -2.94 4.92 5.01
CA GLU A 165 -1.95 5.96 5.28
C GLU A 165 -1.87 7.01 4.15
N ARG A 166 -2.02 6.60 2.89
CA ARG A 166 -2.08 7.52 1.75
C ARG A 166 -3.30 8.42 1.83
N LEU A 167 -4.48 7.85 2.06
CA LEU A 167 -5.73 8.59 2.21
C LEU A 167 -5.70 9.52 3.43
N GLU A 168 -5.13 9.07 4.56
CA GLU A 168 -4.96 9.91 5.75
C GLU A 168 -3.98 11.05 5.51
N LYS A 169 -2.88 10.82 4.78
CA LYS A 169 -1.94 11.88 4.36
C LYS A 169 -2.58 12.85 3.38
N GLU A 170 -3.35 12.36 2.43
CA GLU A 170 -4.09 13.17 1.48
C GLU A 170 -5.15 14.02 2.21
N GLN A 171 -5.91 13.42 3.13
CA GLN A 171 -6.88 14.12 3.95
C GLN A 171 -6.22 15.12 4.91
N ALA A 172 -5.07 14.80 5.49
CA ALA A 172 -4.30 15.72 6.31
C ALA A 172 -3.77 16.90 5.47
N ALA A 173 -3.33 16.66 4.23
CA ALA A 173 -2.93 17.71 3.30
C ALA A 173 -4.12 18.60 2.87
N ILE A 174 -5.30 17.99 2.67
CA ILE A 174 -6.58 18.70 2.43
C ILE A 174 -6.94 19.57 3.65
N ASN A 175 -6.87 19.02 4.86
CA ASN A 175 -7.18 19.75 6.09
C ASN A 175 -6.18 20.89 6.36
N ALA A 176 -4.90 20.69 6.03
CA ALA A 176 -3.87 21.71 6.17
C ALA A 176 -3.93 22.80 5.10
N ASN A 177 -4.59 22.55 3.96
CA ASN A 177 -4.73 23.50 2.86
C ASN A 177 -6.19 23.60 2.37
N PRO A 178 -7.00 24.48 3.01
CA PRO A 178 -8.39 24.71 2.62
C PRO A 178 -8.59 25.11 1.15
N GLN A 179 -7.59 25.76 0.53
CA GLN A 179 -7.65 26.18 -0.88
C GLN A 179 -7.47 24.98 -1.83
N LEU A 180 -6.58 24.04 -1.50
CA LEU A 180 -6.42 22.78 -2.23
C LEU A 180 -7.67 21.89 -2.10
N ALA A 181 -8.24 21.83 -0.89
CA ALA A 181 -9.49 21.12 -0.63
C ALA A 181 -10.64 21.64 -1.51
N LEU A 182 -10.80 22.97 -1.55
CA LEU A 182 -11.79 23.63 -2.39
C LEU A 182 -11.57 23.31 -3.87
N TRP A 183 -10.33 23.39 -4.35
CA TRP A 183 -10.03 23.11 -5.75
C TRP A 183 -10.34 21.66 -6.16
N LYS A 184 -9.92 20.67 -5.36
CA LYS A 184 -10.22 19.26 -5.64
C LYS A 184 -11.72 19.02 -5.78
N ARG A 185 -12.52 19.57 -4.84
CA ARG A 185 -13.98 19.51 -4.91
C ARG A 185 -14.52 20.16 -6.21
N ILE A 186 -14.03 21.34 -6.57
CA ILE A 186 -14.44 22.02 -7.82
C ILE A 186 -14.12 21.14 -9.04
N LYS A 187 -12.90 20.60 -9.11
CA LYS A 187 -12.45 19.73 -10.20
C LYS A 187 -13.31 18.47 -10.30
N ASP A 188 -13.57 17.80 -9.18
CA ASP A 188 -14.41 16.59 -9.12
C ASP A 188 -15.82 16.83 -9.65
N GLU A 189 -16.44 17.96 -9.29
CA GLU A 189 -17.75 18.35 -9.82
C GLU A 189 -17.70 18.61 -11.34
N LEU A 190 -16.69 19.33 -11.83
CA LEU A 190 -16.52 19.65 -13.25
C LEU A 190 -16.28 18.43 -14.14
N ILE A 191 -15.56 17.42 -13.64
CA ILE A 191 -15.35 16.16 -14.36
C ILE A 191 -16.49 15.15 -14.12
N GLY A 192 -17.38 15.42 -13.17
CA GLY A 192 -18.53 14.58 -12.87
C GLY A 192 -19.55 14.50 -14.00
N PRO A 193 -20.61 13.69 -13.82
CA PRO A 193 -21.71 13.57 -14.80
C PRO A 193 -22.45 14.89 -15.05
N ASN A 194 -22.49 15.78 -14.06
CA ASN A 194 -23.23 17.04 -14.08
C ASN A 194 -22.30 18.27 -14.21
N GLY A 195 -21.06 18.09 -14.69
CA GLY A 195 -20.05 19.15 -14.66
C GLY A 195 -20.46 20.45 -15.36
N GLN A 196 -21.17 20.35 -16.50
CA GLN A 196 -21.63 21.54 -17.23
C GLN A 196 -22.65 22.32 -16.41
N GLN A 197 -23.60 21.62 -15.77
CA GLN A 197 -24.59 22.23 -14.89
C GLN A 197 -23.91 22.87 -13.68
N TYR A 198 -22.94 22.21 -13.07
CA TYR A 198 -22.17 22.78 -11.96
C TYR A 198 -21.44 24.05 -12.37
N PHE A 199 -20.76 24.03 -13.53
CA PHE A 199 -20.06 25.20 -14.07
C PHE A 199 -21.02 26.38 -14.26
N ASP A 200 -22.15 26.16 -14.93
CA ASP A 200 -23.13 27.21 -15.23
C ASP A 200 -23.77 27.81 -13.97
N GLN A 201 -23.91 27.02 -12.89
CA GLN A 201 -24.55 27.46 -11.66
C GLN A 201 -23.59 28.04 -10.61
N SER A 202 -22.34 27.57 -10.58
CA SER A 202 -21.43 27.81 -9.44
C SER A 202 -20.12 28.49 -9.82
N MET A 203 -19.78 28.60 -11.11
CA MET A 203 -18.50 29.17 -11.55
C MET A 203 -18.64 30.24 -12.61
N LYS A 204 -19.55 30.06 -13.58
CA LYS A 204 -19.78 31.01 -14.65
C LYS A 204 -20.30 32.31 -14.07
N ASP A 205 -19.58 33.40 -14.33
CA ASP A 205 -19.90 34.75 -13.83
C ASP A 205 -19.93 34.86 -12.28
N ALA A 206 -19.49 33.81 -11.56
CA ALA A 206 -19.41 33.76 -10.12
C ALA A 206 -17.95 33.92 -9.64
N GLY A 207 -17.76 34.68 -8.57
CA GLY A 207 -16.44 34.83 -7.93
C GLY A 207 -16.00 33.53 -7.27
N ILE A 208 -14.91 32.96 -7.74
CA ILE A 208 -14.27 31.79 -7.14
C ILE A 208 -13.37 32.28 -6.00
N PRO A 209 -13.49 31.71 -4.78
CA PRO A 209 -12.63 32.05 -3.66
C PRO A 209 -11.15 31.86 -3.99
N GLU A 210 -10.29 32.46 -3.17
CA GLU A 210 -8.84 32.43 -3.38
C GLU A 210 -8.31 31.00 -3.46
N LEU A 211 -7.55 30.72 -4.53
CA LEU A 211 -6.85 29.46 -4.79
C LEU A 211 -5.34 29.70 -4.80
N SER A 212 -4.57 28.65 -4.49
CA SER A 212 -3.11 28.67 -4.56
C SER A 212 -2.62 27.61 -5.52
N GLY A 213 -1.67 27.97 -6.39
CA GLY A 213 -1.11 27.04 -7.36
C GLY A 213 0.31 27.41 -7.80
N THR A 214 0.92 26.50 -8.54
CA THR A 214 2.28 26.60 -9.06
C THR A 214 2.24 27.01 -10.52
N LEU A 215 2.96 28.06 -10.89
CA LEU A 215 3.12 28.47 -12.29
C LEU A 215 3.76 27.35 -13.10
N VAL A 216 3.08 26.87 -14.14
CA VAL A 216 3.62 25.91 -15.10
C VAL A 216 4.24 26.65 -16.28
N GLU A 217 3.50 27.62 -16.84
CA GLU A 217 3.95 28.39 -18.00
C GLU A 217 3.23 29.73 -18.12
N GLN A 218 3.85 30.66 -18.86
CA GLN A 218 3.29 31.98 -19.17
C GLN A 218 3.20 32.16 -20.69
N ARG A 219 2.05 32.62 -21.19
CA ARG A 219 1.74 32.84 -22.61
C ARG A 219 1.01 34.18 -22.82
N GLY A 220 1.77 35.27 -22.98
CA GLY A 220 1.19 36.59 -23.24
C GLY A 220 0.30 37.08 -22.10
N LYS A 221 -1.02 37.13 -22.33
CA LYS A 221 -2.04 37.51 -21.34
C LYS A 221 -2.59 36.34 -20.53
N GLU A 222 -2.08 35.13 -20.76
CA GLU A 222 -2.49 33.91 -20.05
C GLU A 222 -1.33 33.32 -19.27
N ILE A 223 -1.62 32.74 -18.10
CA ILE A 223 -0.68 31.87 -17.39
C ILE A 223 -1.38 30.58 -17.02
N VAL A 224 -0.63 29.48 -17.05
CA VAL A 224 -1.13 28.15 -16.73
C VAL A 224 -0.58 27.72 -15.38
N VAL A 225 -1.46 27.22 -14.54
CA VAL A 225 -1.19 26.92 -13.15
C VAL A 225 -1.58 25.47 -12.84
N ALA A 226 -0.74 24.80 -12.05
CA ALA A 226 -1.01 23.50 -11.43
C ALA A 226 -1.44 23.71 -9.97
N ILE A 227 -2.53 23.08 -9.53
CA ILE A 227 -3.02 23.23 -8.15
C ILE A 227 -2.95 21.90 -7.39
N SER A 228 -3.41 20.80 -7.98
CA SER A 228 -3.39 19.48 -7.33
C SER A 228 -1.98 18.93 -7.12
N ASP A 229 -1.04 19.33 -7.98
CA ASP A 229 0.38 19.08 -7.86
C ASP A 229 1.17 20.30 -8.40
N LYS A 230 2.48 20.14 -8.67
CA LYS A 230 3.36 21.25 -9.09
C LYS A 230 3.50 21.42 -10.60
N THR A 231 2.98 20.50 -11.40
CA THR A 231 3.34 20.34 -12.82
C THR A 231 2.16 20.10 -13.74
N THR A 232 1.07 19.49 -13.27
CA THR A 232 -0.09 19.15 -14.08
C THR A 232 -0.89 20.41 -14.40
N PRO A 233 -1.01 20.82 -15.67
CA PRO A 233 -1.81 21.97 -16.06
C PRO A 233 -3.27 21.76 -15.69
N GLU A 234 -3.86 22.69 -14.92
CA GLU A 234 -5.23 22.55 -14.45
C GLU A 234 -6.06 23.83 -14.64
N VAL A 235 -5.43 25.01 -14.53
CA VAL A 235 -6.11 26.29 -14.67
C VAL A 235 -5.32 27.24 -15.57
N THR A 236 -5.99 27.80 -16.57
CA THR A 236 -5.52 28.96 -17.32
C THR A 236 -6.13 30.22 -16.70
N LEU A 237 -5.27 31.12 -16.22
CA LEU A 237 -5.66 32.44 -15.75
C LEU A 237 -5.48 33.43 -16.89
N GLU A 238 -6.59 34.03 -17.34
CA GLU A 238 -6.62 35.04 -18.38
C GLU A 238 -6.73 36.44 -17.77
N PHE A 239 -5.83 37.32 -18.18
CA PHE A 239 -5.78 38.72 -17.77
C PHE A 239 -6.22 39.63 -18.91
N GLU A 240 -6.81 40.79 -18.57
CA GLU A 240 -7.18 41.80 -19.55
C GLU A 240 -5.95 42.35 -20.29
N ASN A 241 -4.88 42.62 -19.54
CA ASN A 241 -3.61 43.13 -20.04
C ASN A 241 -2.48 42.15 -19.73
N PRO A 242 -1.43 42.05 -20.57
CA PRO A 242 -0.25 41.23 -20.28
C PRO A 242 0.35 41.58 -18.91
N LEU A 243 0.69 40.54 -18.14
CA LEU A 243 1.34 40.73 -16.84
C LEU A 243 2.73 41.37 -17.03
N PRO A 244 3.10 42.34 -16.18
CA PRO A 244 4.40 42.99 -16.29
C PRO A 244 5.51 42.03 -15.86
N GLY A 245 6.57 41.93 -16.66
CA GLY A 245 7.69 41.04 -16.39
C GLY A 245 7.41 39.56 -16.71
N LYS A 246 8.24 38.67 -16.14
CA LYS A 246 8.11 37.22 -16.25
C LYS A 246 8.34 36.57 -14.89
N ALA A 247 7.67 35.46 -14.65
CA ALA A 247 7.88 34.59 -13.51
C ALA A 247 8.45 33.25 -13.97
N GLU A 248 9.33 32.66 -13.17
CA GLU A 248 9.92 31.35 -13.48
C GLU A 248 8.89 30.24 -13.24
N PRO A 249 8.81 29.20 -14.10
CA PRO A 249 8.06 27.99 -13.79
C PRO A 249 8.42 27.46 -12.40
N GLY A 250 7.42 27.05 -11.62
CA GLY A 250 7.57 26.69 -10.21
C GLY A 250 7.25 27.82 -9.21
N THR A 251 7.00 29.06 -9.68
CA THR A 251 6.60 30.17 -8.80
C THR A 251 5.26 29.88 -8.14
N GLN A 252 5.19 30.02 -6.81
CA GLN A 252 3.94 29.90 -6.07
C GLN A 252 3.09 31.15 -6.25
N LEU A 253 1.86 30.97 -6.70
CA LEU A 253 0.89 32.03 -6.95
C LEU A 253 -0.37 31.79 -6.12
N THR A 254 -1.01 32.88 -5.74
CA THR A 254 -2.32 32.88 -5.08
C THR A 254 -3.22 33.83 -5.85
N PHE A 255 -4.42 33.38 -6.21
CA PHE A 255 -5.31 34.11 -7.11
C PHE A 255 -6.79 33.88 -6.82
N SER A 256 -7.62 34.86 -7.16
CA SER A 256 -9.09 34.72 -7.23
C SER A 256 -9.60 35.28 -8.56
N GLY A 257 -10.72 34.78 -9.04
CA GLY A 257 -11.26 35.19 -10.34
C GLY A 257 -12.62 34.61 -10.62
N VAL A 258 -13.07 34.76 -11.86
CA VAL A 258 -14.38 34.31 -12.32
C VAL A 258 -14.23 33.22 -13.37
N GLY A 259 -15.04 32.17 -13.28
CA GLY A 259 -15.01 31.07 -14.25
C GLY A 259 -15.49 31.52 -15.63
N LYS A 260 -14.69 31.28 -16.67
CA LYS A 260 -14.98 31.64 -18.06
C LYS A 260 -15.39 30.44 -18.91
N SER A 261 -14.65 29.34 -18.80
CA SER A 261 -14.96 28.07 -19.48
C SER A 261 -14.19 26.93 -18.83
N TYR A 262 -14.47 25.69 -19.24
CA TYR A 262 -13.62 24.55 -18.92
C TYR A 262 -13.67 23.47 -20.01
N THR A 263 -12.63 22.65 -20.08
CA THR A 263 -12.61 21.38 -20.84
C THR A 263 -12.50 20.22 -19.87
N LYS A 264 -13.22 19.14 -20.14
CA LYS A 264 -13.21 17.93 -19.28
C LYS A 264 -11.98 17.06 -19.54
N GLU A 265 -11.61 16.84 -20.80
CA GLU A 265 -10.47 15.99 -21.19
C GLU A 265 -9.71 16.57 -22.41
N PRO A 266 -8.41 16.91 -22.28
CA PRO A 266 -7.69 17.06 -21.01
C PRO A 266 -8.34 18.16 -20.16
N PHE A 267 -8.31 17.95 -18.84
CA PHE A 267 -8.95 18.89 -17.92
C PHE A 267 -8.25 20.25 -17.94
N MET A 268 -9.01 21.32 -18.15
CA MET A 268 -8.51 22.69 -18.05
C MET A 268 -9.66 23.64 -17.70
N ALA A 269 -9.59 24.32 -16.57
CA ALA A 269 -10.48 25.44 -16.26
C ALA A 269 -9.87 26.76 -16.76
N VAL A 270 -10.70 27.67 -17.24
CA VAL A 270 -10.28 29.01 -17.64
C VAL A 270 -10.95 30.01 -16.70
N MET A 271 -10.14 30.87 -16.08
CA MET A 271 -10.60 31.91 -15.17
C MET A 271 -10.16 33.27 -15.65
N THR A 272 -11.04 34.26 -15.60
CA THR A 272 -10.66 35.66 -15.75
C THR A 272 -10.20 36.20 -14.40
N VAL A 273 -9.00 36.77 -14.37
CA VAL A 273 -8.35 37.25 -13.14
C VAL A 273 -7.91 38.70 -13.33
N GLU A 274 -8.21 39.55 -12.36
CA GLU A 274 -7.66 40.90 -12.32
C GLU A 274 -6.24 40.89 -11.73
N ARG A 275 -5.37 41.79 -12.20
CA ARG A 275 -3.98 41.87 -11.70
C ARG A 275 -3.90 42.04 -10.18
N LYS A 276 -4.83 42.78 -9.57
CA LYS A 276 -4.88 43.03 -8.12
C LYS A 276 -5.16 41.76 -7.32
N ASP A 277 -5.82 40.79 -7.94
CA ASP A 277 -6.21 39.53 -7.35
C ASP A 277 -5.16 38.43 -7.56
N LEU A 278 -4.04 38.74 -8.25
CA LEU A 278 -2.87 37.87 -8.37
C LEU A 278 -1.75 38.27 -7.40
N LYS A 279 -1.44 37.36 -6.47
CA LYS A 279 -0.35 37.46 -5.49
C LYS A 279 0.78 36.49 -5.83
N GLY A 280 2.00 36.82 -5.38
CA GLY A 280 3.21 36.04 -5.66
C GLY A 280 3.89 36.36 -7.01
N TRP A 281 3.30 37.22 -7.83
CA TRP A 281 3.90 37.65 -9.10
C TRP A 281 5.08 38.61 -8.86
N PRO A 282 6.26 38.38 -9.49
CA PRO A 282 7.45 39.21 -9.30
C PRO A 282 7.24 40.64 -9.81
N ALA A 283 7.93 41.60 -9.18
CA ALA A 283 7.96 42.97 -9.66
C ALA A 283 8.69 43.04 -11.02
N ALA A 284 8.21 43.90 -11.92
CA ALA A 284 8.93 44.15 -13.18
C ALA A 284 10.33 44.70 -12.88
N ALA A 285 11.35 44.11 -13.50
CA ALA A 285 12.69 44.66 -13.46
C ALA A 285 12.64 46.12 -13.99
N PRO A 286 13.28 47.09 -13.30
CA PRO A 286 13.26 48.47 -13.74
C PRO A 286 13.79 48.56 -15.17
N ALA A 287 13.05 49.26 -16.03
CA ALA A 287 13.41 49.43 -17.43
C ALA A 287 14.86 49.94 -17.51
N LYS A 288 15.74 49.21 -18.21
CA LYS A 288 17.09 49.70 -18.50
C LYS A 288 16.92 51.04 -19.24
N ARG A 289 17.27 52.12 -18.55
CA ARG A 289 17.31 53.46 -19.15
C ARG A 289 18.14 53.36 -20.45
N PRO A 290 17.63 53.84 -21.59
CA PRO A 290 18.41 53.83 -22.81
C PRO A 290 19.68 54.64 -22.56
N ALA A 291 20.83 54.02 -22.82
CA ALA A 291 22.11 54.71 -22.73
C ALA A 291 22.06 55.90 -23.69
N GLY A 292 22.09 57.12 -23.12
CA GLY A 292 21.96 58.35 -23.89
C GLY A 292 22.96 58.40 -25.03
N ALA A 293 22.45 58.63 -26.24
CA ALA A 293 23.24 58.81 -27.44
C ALA A 293 24.27 59.93 -27.20
N LYS A 294 25.55 59.56 -27.16
CA LYS A 294 26.66 60.49 -27.04
C LYS A 294 26.73 61.27 -28.35
N LYS A 295 26.25 62.53 -28.35
CA LYS A 295 26.45 63.48 -29.45
C LYS A 295 27.96 63.62 -29.69
N SER A 296 28.46 63.08 -30.80
CA SER A 296 29.81 63.35 -31.28
C SER A 296 29.85 64.77 -31.83
N GLY A 297 30.34 65.70 -31.02
CA GLY A 297 30.66 67.06 -31.44
C GLY A 297 31.84 67.07 -32.40
N ARG A 298 31.61 67.65 -33.57
CA ARG A 298 32.56 68.04 -34.61
C ARG A 298 33.53 69.13 -34.10
N LYS A 299 34.83 68.97 -34.34
CA LYS A 299 35.86 70.04 -34.50
C LYS A 299 37.01 69.41 -35.32
N ARG A 300 37.11 69.78 -36.60
CA ARG A 300 37.93 70.86 -37.20
C ARG A 300 39.36 70.39 -37.41
#